data_AF-A0A370FPJ9-F1
#
_entry.id   AF-A0A370FPJ9-F1
#
_cell.length_a   1.000
_cell.length_b   1.000
_cell.length_c   1.000
_cell.angle_alpha   90.00
_cell.angle_beta   90.00
_cell.angle_gamma   90.00
#
_symmetry.space_group_name_H-M   'P 1'
#
loop_
_entity.id
_entity.type
_entity.pdbx_description
1 polymer ?
#
loop_
_entity_poly.entity_id
_entity_poly.type
_entity_poly.pdbx_seq_one_letter_code
_entity_poly.pdbx_strand_id
1 'polypeptide(L)'
;MTSTLRLSLLAAAAASALLAGCASSGNSASSGNAASAATPGAATPAPAAAPAVAPAPVAPPRLPGLDYAAIRDAADDSSAVKIRKALVGETVSVELARASGRGVPAGAYAVDADDGIFFRCATSERGFKGGTVTAKVRSVHVTTKPKHRVLELDRCAEVAAAAPAPMPARAAAPAPAPVAAAPAAAAPVAASSAKGSGTRGAGKPGMDANGNVVDSSKVESGSGITVKGINDYEGEITGNPAANSKFTRLQIGMPVRQVTDLIGPPTDQGAYMTGKAWIPFYFGGDRHRFEMTYKGQGRLIFAGGGMGDFSSGYLIWIIHNASEPGYR
;
A
#
# COMPACT_ATOMS: atom_id res chain seq x y z
N MET A 1 49.38 -59.04 10.76
CA MET A 1 48.40 -59.84 11.51
C MET A 1 47.05 -59.15 11.31
N THR A 2 46.12 -59.61 10.45
CA THR A 2 45.22 -60.80 10.57
C THR A 2 44.30 -60.69 11.79
N SER A 3 42.96 -60.80 11.72
CA SER A 3 42.01 -61.32 10.71
C SER A 3 40.78 -60.35 10.57
N THR A 4 39.78 -60.35 9.66
CA THR A 4 39.06 -61.32 8.77
C THR A 4 38.19 -62.37 9.49
N LEU A 5 37.00 -62.82 9.04
CA LEU A 5 36.26 -62.76 7.75
C LEU A 5 34.73 -63.00 7.95
N ARG A 6 33.94 -62.98 6.85
CA ARG A 6 32.51 -63.38 6.64
C ARG A 6 31.48 -62.30 7.04
N LEU A 7 30.47 -61.90 6.26
CA LEU A 7 29.93 -62.23 4.90
C LEU A 7 29.15 -63.56 4.70
N SER A 8 27.83 -63.43 4.48
CA SER A 8 26.89 -64.23 3.63
C SER A 8 25.49 -63.55 3.69
N LEU A 9 24.66 -63.27 2.66
CA LEU A 9 24.63 -63.44 1.18
C LEU A 9 23.75 -64.59 0.61
N LEU A 10 22.44 -64.30 0.39
CA LEU A 10 21.43 -64.88 -0.54
C LEU A 10 20.18 -63.95 -0.47
N ALA A 11 19.43 -63.49 -1.48
CA ALA A 11 19.00 -63.96 -2.83
C ALA A 11 17.84 -65.00 -2.80
N ALA A 12 16.77 -64.94 -3.63
CA ALA A 12 16.27 -63.92 -4.58
C ALA A 12 14.78 -64.17 -4.99
N ALA A 13 14.28 -63.34 -5.93
CA ALA A 13 13.12 -63.45 -6.85
C ALA A 13 11.85 -62.64 -6.44
N ALA A 14 11.21 -61.77 -7.25
CA ALA A 14 11.03 -61.58 -8.71
C ALA A 14 9.69 -62.14 -9.27
N ALA A 15 8.80 -61.22 -9.68
CA ALA A 15 7.62 -61.46 -10.52
C ALA A 15 7.23 -60.13 -11.22
N SER A 16 6.58 -60.17 -12.39
CA SER A 16 6.27 -58.95 -13.17
C SER A 16 5.04 -59.10 -14.08
N ALA A 17 4.23 -58.04 -14.17
CA ALA A 17 3.30 -57.74 -15.28
C ALA A 17 3.17 -56.20 -15.36
N LEU A 18 3.42 -55.50 -16.47
CA LEU A 18 2.85 -55.58 -17.82
C LEU A 18 1.38 -55.12 -17.92
N LEU A 19 1.21 -53.88 -18.37
CA LEU A 19 0.09 -53.42 -19.19
C LEU A 19 0.55 -52.18 -19.97
N ALA A 20 0.25 -52.13 -21.27
CA ALA A 20 0.73 -51.08 -22.18
C ALA A 20 -0.20 -50.91 -23.39
N GLY A 21 -0.17 -49.72 -24.00
CA GLY A 21 -0.88 -49.39 -25.24
C GLY A 21 -2.21 -48.64 -25.01
N CYS A 22 -2.69 -47.82 -25.95
CA CYS A 22 -2.06 -47.34 -27.19
C CYS A 22 -2.63 -45.95 -27.55
N ALA A 23 -1.86 -45.18 -28.32
CA ALA A 23 -2.36 -43.99 -29.02
C ALA A 23 -2.53 -44.32 -30.52
N SER A 24 -3.51 -43.70 -31.18
CA SER A 24 -3.62 -43.66 -32.64
C SER A 24 -4.41 -42.42 -33.07
N SER A 25 -4.27 -42.00 -34.33
CA SER A 25 -4.83 -40.75 -34.85
C SER A 25 -5.50 -40.94 -36.21
N GLY A 26 -6.70 -40.35 -36.35
CA GLY A 26 -7.28 -39.91 -37.62
C GLY A 26 -7.80 -40.95 -38.61
N ASN A 27 -8.97 -40.67 -39.19
CA ASN A 27 -9.12 -40.61 -40.65
C ASN A 27 -10.31 -39.69 -41.03
N SER A 28 -10.47 -39.37 -42.31
CA SER A 28 -11.52 -38.49 -42.87
C SER A 28 -12.33 -39.18 -43.99
N ALA A 29 -13.62 -38.83 -44.12
CA ALA A 29 -14.53 -39.03 -45.27
C ALA A 29 -15.90 -38.41 -44.88
N SER A 30 -16.55 -37.48 -45.60
CA SER A 30 -17.34 -37.64 -46.86
C SER A 30 -18.36 -38.79 -46.81
N SER A 31 -19.64 -38.66 -47.18
CA SER A 31 -20.43 -37.67 -47.95
C SER A 31 -21.93 -37.85 -47.58
N GLY A 32 -22.95 -37.06 -47.96
CA GLY A 32 -23.14 -35.99 -48.95
C GLY A 32 -24.52 -36.18 -49.65
N ASN A 33 -25.12 -35.12 -50.20
CA ASN A 33 -26.48 -35.09 -50.83
C ASN A 33 -27.69 -35.36 -49.90
N ALA A 34 -28.91 -34.86 -50.17
CA ALA A 34 -29.39 -33.91 -51.20
C ALA A 34 -30.52 -33.00 -50.64
N ALA A 35 -30.88 -31.94 -51.36
CA ALA A 35 -31.89 -30.95 -50.96
C ALA A 35 -33.27 -31.17 -51.60
N SER A 36 -34.31 -30.53 -51.04
CA SER A 36 -35.53 -30.16 -51.79
C SER A 36 -36.19 -28.90 -51.22
N ALA A 37 -37.17 -28.36 -51.94
CA ALA A 37 -37.50 -26.93 -51.98
C ALA A 37 -38.42 -26.38 -50.87
N ALA A 38 -38.28 -25.06 -50.71
CA ALA A 38 -38.94 -24.15 -49.78
C ALA A 38 -40.46 -23.93 -49.98
N THR A 39 -41.11 -23.53 -48.88
CA THR A 39 -42.29 -22.63 -48.84
C THR A 39 -42.12 -21.69 -47.62
N PRO A 40 -42.46 -20.38 -47.69
CA PRO A 40 -42.13 -19.43 -46.61
C PRO A 40 -43.28 -19.19 -45.60
N GLY A 41 -42.94 -18.75 -44.39
CA GLY A 41 -43.82 -17.91 -43.55
C GLY A 41 -44.08 -18.37 -42.12
N ALA A 42 -43.23 -17.96 -41.18
CA ALA A 42 -43.60 -17.69 -39.78
C ALA A 42 -42.52 -16.83 -39.12
N ALA A 43 -42.89 -15.74 -38.45
CA ALA A 43 -41.94 -14.93 -37.67
C ALA A 43 -41.83 -15.50 -36.25
N THR A 44 -40.64 -16.00 -35.89
CA THR A 44 -40.34 -16.49 -34.53
C THR A 44 -39.55 -15.43 -33.77
N PRO A 45 -39.94 -15.05 -32.52
CA PRO A 45 -39.21 -14.06 -31.75
C PRO A 45 -37.81 -14.56 -31.35
N ALA A 46 -36.86 -13.64 -31.22
CA ALA A 46 -35.48 -13.96 -30.87
C ALA A 46 -35.37 -14.56 -29.44
N PRO A 47 -34.49 -15.56 -29.22
CA PRO A 47 -34.21 -16.06 -27.89
C PRO A 47 -33.54 -14.95 -27.05
N ALA A 48 -34.06 -14.71 -25.84
CA ALA A 48 -33.52 -13.71 -24.93
C ALA A 48 -32.08 -14.07 -24.51
N ALA A 49 -31.23 -13.05 -24.36
CA ALA A 49 -29.84 -13.23 -24.00
C ALA A 49 -29.67 -13.93 -22.64
N ALA A 50 -28.71 -14.85 -22.55
CA ALA A 50 -28.30 -15.43 -21.29
C ALA A 50 -27.76 -14.33 -20.34
N PRO A 51 -28.03 -14.38 -19.03
CA PRO A 51 -27.55 -13.36 -18.10
C PRO A 51 -26.02 -13.40 -18.04
N ALA A 52 -25.39 -12.24 -18.24
CA ALA A 52 -23.94 -12.11 -18.15
C ALA A 52 -23.46 -12.45 -16.74
N VAL A 53 -22.43 -13.30 -16.65
CA VAL A 53 -21.75 -13.59 -15.38
C VAL A 53 -21.18 -12.29 -14.82
N ALA A 54 -21.58 -11.93 -13.60
CA ALA A 54 -21.10 -10.72 -12.95
C ALA A 54 -19.56 -10.77 -12.78
N PRO A 55 -18.83 -9.68 -13.03
CA PRO A 55 -17.39 -9.65 -12.81
C PRO A 55 -17.08 -9.90 -11.33
N ALA A 56 -16.07 -10.71 -11.06
CA ALA A 56 -15.61 -10.99 -9.70
C ALA A 56 -15.22 -9.68 -8.97
N PRO A 57 -15.44 -9.58 -7.64
CA PRO A 57 -15.13 -8.37 -6.89
C PRO A 57 -13.64 -8.03 -7.01
N VAL A 58 -13.35 -6.84 -7.51
CA VAL A 58 -11.98 -6.32 -7.63
C VAL A 58 -11.37 -6.23 -6.22
N ALA A 59 -10.27 -6.97 -6.01
CA ALA A 59 -9.55 -6.95 -4.75
C ALA A 59 -9.08 -5.51 -4.43
N PRO A 60 -9.05 -5.12 -3.14
CA PRO A 60 -8.61 -3.78 -2.75
C PRO A 60 -7.19 -3.51 -3.27
N PRO A 61 -6.87 -2.25 -3.67
CA PRO A 61 -5.57 -1.92 -4.24
C PRO A 61 -4.47 -2.22 -3.22
N ARG A 62 -3.58 -3.17 -3.56
CA ARG A 62 -2.41 -3.49 -2.74
C ARG A 62 -1.53 -2.25 -2.62
N LEU A 63 -0.99 -2.01 -1.43
CA LEU A 63 -0.03 -0.93 -1.18
C LEU A 63 1.18 -1.08 -2.12
N PRO A 64 1.81 0.03 -2.57
CA PRO A 64 2.94 -0.01 -3.48
C PRO A 64 4.19 -0.57 -2.80
N GLY A 65 4.37 -1.88 -2.92
CA GLY A 65 5.55 -2.64 -2.54
C GLY A 65 5.57 -3.97 -3.29
N LEU A 66 6.74 -4.58 -3.43
CA LEU A 66 6.89 -5.91 -4.01
C LEU A 66 6.12 -6.94 -3.19
N ASP A 67 5.23 -7.69 -3.85
CA ASP A 67 4.56 -8.83 -3.22
C ASP A 67 5.42 -10.10 -3.27
N TYR A 68 4.99 -11.16 -2.60
CA TYR A 68 5.81 -12.37 -2.46
C TYR A 68 6.18 -13.04 -3.79
N ALA A 69 5.33 -12.94 -4.82
CA ALA A 69 5.64 -13.51 -6.13
C ALA A 69 6.82 -12.76 -6.77
N ALA A 70 6.75 -11.42 -6.80
CA ALA A 70 7.84 -10.60 -7.33
C ALA A 70 9.15 -10.74 -6.53
N ILE A 71 9.07 -10.96 -5.21
CA ILE A 71 10.25 -11.25 -4.37
C ILE A 71 10.88 -12.59 -4.73
N ARG A 72 10.08 -13.65 -4.87
CA ARG A 72 10.57 -14.98 -5.22
C ARG A 72 11.21 -14.99 -6.60
N ASP A 73 10.54 -14.40 -7.59
CA ASP A 73 11.03 -14.34 -8.96
C ASP A 73 12.36 -13.54 -9.05
N ALA A 74 12.52 -12.47 -8.26
CA ALA A 74 13.78 -11.73 -8.12
C ALA A 74 14.85 -12.48 -7.30
N ALA A 75 14.46 -13.41 -6.44
CA ALA A 75 15.33 -14.21 -5.58
C ALA A 75 15.80 -15.53 -6.23
N ASP A 76 15.22 -15.95 -7.36
CA ASP A 76 15.60 -17.19 -8.06
C ASP A 76 16.78 -17.06 -9.04
N ASP A 77 17.25 -15.84 -9.34
CA ASP A 77 18.51 -15.66 -10.09
C ASP A 77 19.71 -16.26 -9.32
N SER A 78 20.60 -16.98 -10.00
CA SER A 78 21.78 -17.59 -9.39
C SER A 78 22.84 -16.59 -8.90
N SER A 79 22.77 -15.31 -9.30
CA SER A 79 23.71 -14.26 -8.90
C SER A 79 23.22 -13.48 -7.69
N ALA A 80 23.86 -13.69 -6.54
CA ALA A 80 23.65 -12.90 -5.33
C ALA A 80 23.87 -11.38 -5.50
N VAL A 81 24.61 -10.96 -6.54
CA VAL A 81 24.77 -9.53 -6.89
C VAL A 81 23.49 -8.98 -7.52
N LYS A 82 22.85 -9.73 -8.42
CA LYS A 82 21.57 -9.34 -9.02
C LYS A 82 20.44 -9.36 -7.99
N ILE A 83 20.33 -10.43 -7.17
CA ILE A 83 19.34 -10.51 -6.08
C ILE A 83 19.45 -9.26 -5.19
N ARG A 84 20.66 -8.88 -4.76
CA ARG A 84 20.86 -7.66 -3.97
C ARG A 84 20.44 -6.40 -4.73
N LYS A 85 20.79 -6.26 -6.02
CA LYS A 85 20.40 -5.08 -6.82
C LYS A 85 18.89 -4.97 -7.05
N ALA A 86 18.18 -6.10 -7.11
CA ALA A 86 16.73 -6.15 -7.37
C ALA A 86 15.87 -5.97 -6.11
N LEU A 87 16.41 -6.29 -4.92
CA LEU A 87 15.65 -6.29 -3.67
C LEU A 87 16.13 -5.28 -2.63
N VAL A 88 17.43 -4.99 -2.51
CA VAL A 88 17.93 -4.05 -1.49
C VAL A 88 17.52 -2.63 -1.84
N GLY A 89 16.77 -2.00 -0.92
CA GLY A 89 16.20 -0.68 -1.13
C GLY A 89 14.73 -0.69 -1.54
N GLU A 90 14.16 -1.84 -1.89
CA GLU A 90 12.72 -1.97 -2.20
C GLU A 90 11.87 -2.10 -0.93
N THR A 91 10.64 -1.61 -1.02
CA THR A 91 9.57 -1.87 -0.05
C THR A 91 8.88 -3.17 -0.45
N VAL A 92 8.76 -4.11 0.49
CA VAL A 92 8.05 -5.38 0.31
C VAL A 92 6.79 -5.43 1.15
N SER A 93 5.77 -6.15 0.70
CA SER A 93 4.53 -6.40 1.44
C SER A 93 4.23 -7.90 1.44
N VAL A 94 4.39 -8.54 2.60
CA VAL A 94 4.45 -10.00 2.76
C VAL A 94 3.78 -10.47 4.05
N GLU A 95 3.10 -11.62 4.00
CA GLU A 95 2.52 -12.28 5.18
C GLU A 95 3.53 -13.25 5.78
N LEU A 96 4.16 -12.86 6.89
CA LEU A 96 5.26 -13.60 7.49
C LEU A 96 4.76 -14.57 8.56
N ALA A 97 5.07 -15.86 8.45
CA ALA A 97 4.95 -16.82 9.53
C ALA A 97 6.32 -17.02 10.22
N ARG A 98 6.33 -17.29 11.53
CA ARG A 98 7.59 -17.63 12.24
C ARG A 98 8.06 -19.01 11.79
N ALA A 99 9.18 -19.05 11.07
CA ALA A 99 9.72 -20.28 10.54
C ALA A 99 10.40 -21.11 11.64
N SER A 100 10.25 -22.43 11.59
CA SER A 100 10.97 -23.37 12.46
C SER A 100 11.10 -24.73 11.79
N GLY A 101 12.23 -25.41 11.97
CA GLY A 101 12.51 -26.69 11.32
C GLY A 101 14.01 -26.96 11.16
N ARG A 102 14.34 -28.14 10.63
CA ARG A 102 15.73 -28.50 10.32
C ARG A 102 16.17 -27.73 9.07
N GLY A 103 17.19 -26.86 9.22
CA GLY A 103 17.66 -26.02 8.13
C GLY A 103 16.92 -24.68 8.01
N VAL A 104 16.17 -24.25 9.02
CA VAL A 104 15.64 -22.88 9.11
C VAL A 104 16.63 -22.00 9.89
N PRO A 105 17.01 -20.80 9.41
CA PRO A 105 17.86 -19.87 10.16
C PRO A 105 17.21 -19.42 11.48
N ALA A 106 17.99 -19.35 12.57
CA ALA A 106 17.46 -19.05 13.90
C ALA A 106 16.81 -17.65 13.96
N GLY A 107 15.54 -17.61 14.38
CA GLY A 107 14.76 -16.37 14.47
C GLY A 107 14.33 -15.79 13.12
N ALA A 108 14.31 -16.61 12.05
CA ALA A 108 13.74 -16.23 10.77
C ALA A 108 12.21 -16.35 10.73
N TYR A 109 11.63 -15.62 9.80
CA TYR A 109 10.27 -15.75 9.32
C TYR A 109 10.30 -16.22 7.85
N ALA A 110 9.19 -16.75 7.36
CA ALA A 110 9.02 -17.20 5.98
C ALA A 110 7.57 -16.98 5.54
N VAL A 111 7.32 -16.91 4.24
CA VAL A 111 5.94 -17.00 3.68
C VAL A 111 5.68 -18.44 3.26
N ASP A 112 6.64 -19.03 2.53
CA ASP A 112 6.78 -20.46 2.28
C ASP A 112 8.10 -20.93 2.92
N ALA A 113 8.12 -22.08 3.60
CA ALA A 113 9.31 -22.60 4.27
C ALA A 113 10.22 -23.41 3.34
N ASP A 114 9.71 -23.92 2.22
CA ASP A 114 10.38 -24.91 1.36
C ASP A 114 11.15 -24.26 0.20
N ASP A 115 10.87 -23.00 -0.17
CA ASP A 115 11.62 -22.27 -1.20
C ASP A 115 12.98 -21.71 -0.71
N GLY A 116 13.23 -21.72 0.60
CA GLY A 116 14.47 -21.24 1.22
C GLY A 116 14.66 -19.72 1.21
N ILE A 117 13.60 -18.94 1.00
CA ILE A 117 13.55 -17.49 1.20
C ILE A 117 13.15 -17.22 2.65
N PHE A 118 13.99 -16.51 3.38
CA PHE A 118 13.80 -16.24 4.79
C PHE A 118 13.88 -14.74 5.07
N PHE A 119 13.12 -14.27 6.05
CA PHE A 119 13.05 -12.88 6.44
C PHE A 119 13.56 -12.73 7.87
N ARG A 120 14.38 -11.71 8.12
CA ARG A 120 14.82 -11.33 9.47
C ARG A 120 14.57 -9.86 9.70
N CYS A 121 13.97 -9.55 10.84
CA CYS A 121 13.62 -8.20 11.24
C CYS A 121 14.81 -7.56 11.97
N ALA A 122 15.39 -6.49 11.42
CA ALA A 122 16.43 -5.71 12.11
C ALA A 122 15.86 -5.03 13.37
N THR A 123 14.62 -4.54 13.25
CA THR A 123 13.75 -4.15 14.38
C THR A 123 12.48 -4.98 14.31
N SER A 124 11.98 -5.49 15.44
CA SER A 124 10.63 -6.07 15.51
C SER A 124 9.91 -5.59 16.76
N GLU A 125 8.58 -5.54 16.70
CA GLU A 125 7.77 -5.21 17.86
C GLU A 125 7.83 -6.33 18.92
N ARG A 126 7.63 -5.97 20.20
CA ARG A 126 7.84 -6.91 21.32
C ARG A 126 6.82 -8.03 21.26
N GLY A 127 7.29 -9.23 20.90
CA GLY A 127 6.45 -10.42 20.80
C GLY A 127 5.81 -10.64 19.44
N PHE A 128 6.23 -9.91 18.39
CA PHE A 128 5.85 -10.18 16.99
C PHE A 128 6.00 -11.69 16.67
N LYS A 129 4.91 -12.33 16.24
CA LYS A 129 4.86 -13.77 15.95
C LYS A 129 4.78 -14.11 14.46
N GLY A 130 4.55 -13.10 13.62
CA GLY A 130 4.17 -13.23 12.24
C GLY A 130 3.09 -12.19 11.89
N GLY A 131 2.40 -12.39 10.77
CA GLY A 131 1.36 -11.51 10.23
C GLY A 131 1.84 -10.70 9.02
N THR A 132 0.94 -9.92 8.42
CA THR A 132 1.25 -9.05 7.28
C THR A 132 2.19 -7.92 7.68
N VAL A 133 3.32 -7.80 6.98
CA VAL A 133 4.34 -6.78 7.19
C VAL A 133 4.59 -6.03 5.89
N THR A 134 4.57 -4.70 5.95
CA THR A 134 5.10 -3.83 4.89
C THR A 134 6.37 -3.17 5.40
N ALA A 135 7.52 -3.49 4.80
CA ALA A 135 8.85 -3.10 5.31
C ALA A 135 9.87 -2.93 4.18
N LYS A 136 11.00 -2.28 4.47
CA LYS A 136 12.08 -2.05 3.49
C LYS A 136 13.20 -3.07 3.64
N VAL A 137 13.66 -3.63 2.53
CA VAL A 137 14.80 -4.57 2.53
C VAL A 137 16.11 -3.80 2.69
N ARG A 138 16.77 -3.95 3.84
CA ARG A 138 18.09 -3.36 4.16
C ARG A 138 19.25 -4.13 3.53
N SER A 139 19.18 -5.45 3.51
CA SER A 139 20.24 -6.33 3.00
C SER A 139 19.67 -7.66 2.50
N VAL A 140 20.40 -8.34 1.61
CA VAL A 140 20.10 -9.74 1.24
C VAL A 140 21.36 -10.58 1.35
N HIS A 141 21.32 -11.53 2.27
CA HIS A 141 22.37 -12.51 2.52
C HIS A 141 22.04 -13.81 1.80
N VAL A 142 22.90 -14.25 0.88
CA VAL A 142 22.71 -15.49 0.11
C VAL A 142 23.76 -16.51 0.53
N THR A 143 23.31 -17.64 1.08
CA THR A 143 24.15 -18.81 1.36
C THR A 143 23.94 -19.88 0.30
N THR A 144 24.96 -20.73 0.07
CA THR A 144 24.95 -21.75 -0.99
C THR A 144 24.78 -23.18 -0.47
N LYS A 145 25.15 -23.45 0.78
CA LYS A 145 24.98 -24.77 1.44
C LYS A 145 24.61 -24.59 2.91
N PRO A 146 23.35 -24.84 3.31
CA PRO A 146 22.16 -24.89 2.45
C PRO A 146 21.93 -23.60 1.63
N LYS A 147 21.16 -23.69 0.53
CA LYS A 147 20.78 -22.53 -0.30
C LYS A 147 19.71 -21.73 0.43
N HIS A 148 20.08 -20.60 1.01
CA HIS A 148 19.13 -19.68 1.66
C HIS A 148 19.31 -18.27 1.14
N ARG A 149 18.19 -17.54 1.09
CA ARG A 149 18.11 -16.15 0.66
C ARG A 149 17.46 -15.38 1.80
N VAL A 150 18.29 -14.84 2.69
CA VAL A 150 17.86 -14.17 3.91
C VAL A 150 17.76 -12.67 3.64
N LEU A 151 16.53 -12.17 3.53
CA LEU A 151 16.19 -10.76 3.41
C LEU A 151 16.15 -10.14 4.82
N GLU A 152 16.92 -9.08 5.02
CA GLU A 152 16.87 -8.28 6.25
C GLU A 152 15.88 -7.12 6.05
N LEU A 153 14.79 -7.12 6.79
CA LEU A 153 13.77 -6.06 6.80
C LEU A 153 14.10 -5.04 7.89
N ASP A 154 13.83 -3.75 7.65
CA ASP A 154 14.12 -2.68 8.58
C ASP A 154 13.27 -2.71 9.86
N ARG A 155 11.96 -2.84 9.72
CA ARG A 155 11.03 -3.02 10.83
C ARG A 155 9.90 -4.00 10.49
N CYS A 156 9.75 -5.04 11.29
CA CYS A 156 8.54 -5.87 11.30
C CYS A 156 7.57 -5.37 12.37
N ALA A 157 6.40 -4.94 11.94
CA ALA A 157 5.21 -4.67 12.73
C ALA A 157 4.02 -5.26 11.98
N GLU A 158 3.02 -5.80 12.70
CA GLU A 158 1.80 -6.28 12.07
C GLU A 158 1.02 -5.08 11.49
N VAL A 159 0.75 -5.13 10.19
CA VAL A 159 -0.28 -4.28 9.57
C VAL A 159 -1.63 -4.80 10.06
N ALA A 160 -2.09 -4.26 11.20
CA ALA A 160 -3.35 -4.63 11.81
C ALA A 160 -4.48 -4.54 10.79
N ALA A 161 -5.08 -5.70 10.46
CA ALA A 161 -6.05 -5.80 9.38
C ALA A 161 -7.30 -4.98 9.71
N ALA A 162 -7.49 -3.86 8.99
CA ALA A 162 -8.71 -3.08 9.06
C ALA A 162 -9.88 -3.95 8.57
N ALA A 163 -10.78 -4.31 9.49
CA ALA A 163 -11.94 -5.14 9.17
C ALA A 163 -12.83 -4.47 8.11
N PRO A 164 -13.47 -5.23 7.20
CA PRO A 164 -14.35 -4.66 6.20
C PRO A 164 -15.53 -3.95 6.88
N ALA A 165 -15.77 -2.70 6.51
CA ALA A 165 -16.83 -1.89 7.09
C ALA A 165 -18.22 -2.52 6.82
N PRO A 166 -19.17 -2.42 7.79
CA PRO A 166 -20.49 -2.99 7.61
C PRO A 166 -21.25 -2.28 6.48
N MET A 167 -21.87 -3.06 5.58
CA MET A 167 -22.79 -2.51 4.59
C MET A 167 -23.98 -1.85 5.29
N PRO A 168 -24.31 -0.57 5.00
CA PRO A 168 -25.51 0.05 5.56
C PRO A 168 -26.77 -0.62 5.02
N ALA A 169 -27.66 -1.01 5.93
CA ALA A 169 -28.88 -1.74 5.59
C ALA A 169 -29.87 -0.90 4.75
N ARG A 170 -30.56 -1.56 3.81
CA ARG A 170 -31.50 -0.93 2.89
C ARG A 170 -32.84 -0.60 3.57
N ALA A 171 -32.92 0.57 4.22
CA ALA A 171 -34.15 1.15 4.76
C ALA A 171 -34.03 2.69 4.80
N ALA A 172 -35.07 3.49 4.65
CA ALA A 172 -36.36 3.27 3.99
C ALA A 172 -36.86 4.64 3.49
N ALA A 173 -37.56 4.72 2.35
CA ALA A 173 -37.92 6.00 1.76
C ALA A 173 -39.20 6.61 2.36
N PRO A 174 -39.17 7.87 2.82
CA PRO A 174 -40.34 8.73 2.84
C PRO A 174 -40.52 9.39 1.47
N ALA A 175 -41.71 9.29 0.89
CA ALA A 175 -42.13 10.00 -0.31
C ALA A 175 -43.28 10.97 0.05
N PRO A 176 -43.68 11.91 -0.83
CA PRO A 176 -42.95 12.51 -1.95
C PRO A 176 -42.83 14.05 -1.84
N ALA A 177 -41.92 14.65 -2.61
CA ALA A 177 -41.99 16.09 -2.92
C ALA A 177 -42.80 16.33 -4.21
N PRO A 178 -43.52 17.46 -4.35
CA PRO A 178 -44.11 17.87 -5.62
C PRO A 178 -43.50 19.19 -6.16
N VAL A 179 -42.40 19.09 -6.89
CA VAL A 179 -42.09 20.01 -8.00
C VAL A 179 -41.56 19.14 -9.15
N ALA A 180 -42.21 19.17 -10.32
CA ALA A 180 -41.98 18.21 -11.40
C ALA A 180 -41.36 18.88 -12.65
N ALA A 181 -40.66 18.08 -13.48
CA ALA A 181 -40.05 18.43 -14.78
C ALA A 181 -38.99 19.57 -14.74
N ALA A 182 -37.66 19.37 -14.85
CA ALA A 182 -36.82 18.31 -15.44
C ALA A 182 -36.80 18.26 -16.99
N PRO A 183 -35.70 17.80 -17.66
CA PRO A 183 -34.29 17.91 -17.25
C PRO A 183 -33.24 18.16 -18.38
N ALA A 184 -32.06 18.61 -17.94
CA ALA A 184 -30.70 18.23 -18.35
C ALA A 184 -30.27 18.04 -19.83
N ALA A 185 -29.19 18.75 -20.17
CA ALA A 185 -28.12 18.28 -21.07
C ALA A 185 -26.75 18.76 -20.53
N ALA A 186 -25.66 18.20 -21.06
CA ALA A 186 -24.24 18.53 -20.82
C ALA A 186 -23.55 18.01 -19.53
N ALA A 187 -22.21 17.89 -19.66
CA ALA A 187 -21.19 17.56 -18.67
C ALA A 187 -20.19 18.75 -18.59
N PRO A 188 -19.04 18.71 -17.88
CA PRO A 188 -18.53 17.75 -16.89
C PRO A 188 -18.33 18.38 -15.49
N VAL A 189 -17.95 17.58 -14.49
CA VAL A 189 -17.68 18.08 -13.13
C VAL A 189 -16.31 18.76 -13.01
N ALA A 190 -16.32 20.04 -12.64
CA ALA A 190 -15.12 20.84 -12.39
C ALA A 190 -14.63 20.73 -10.93
N ALA A 191 -13.40 21.19 -10.66
CA ALA A 191 -12.85 21.26 -9.31
C ALA A 191 -13.70 22.18 -8.40
N SER A 192 -14.12 21.67 -7.25
CA SER A 192 -14.95 22.42 -6.31
C SER A 192 -14.12 23.43 -5.51
N SER A 193 -14.11 24.68 -5.98
CA SER A 193 -13.62 25.83 -5.22
C SER A 193 -14.54 26.13 -4.04
N ALA A 194 -14.36 25.41 -2.93
CA ALA A 194 -15.12 25.61 -1.69
C ALA A 194 -14.83 27.00 -1.10
N LYS A 195 -15.71 27.98 -1.39
CA LYS A 195 -15.63 29.36 -0.90
C LYS A 195 -16.04 29.48 0.57
N GLY A 196 -15.31 28.79 1.44
CA GLY A 196 -15.55 28.68 2.88
C GLY A 196 -15.11 29.93 3.65
N SER A 197 -15.92 30.98 3.62
CA SER A 197 -15.71 32.17 4.46
C SER A 197 -16.00 31.84 5.93
N GLY A 198 -14.95 31.64 6.74
CA GLY A 198 -15.05 31.42 8.18
C GLY A 198 -13.74 31.72 8.89
N THR A 199 -13.62 32.92 9.46
CA THR A 199 -12.39 33.50 10.04
C THR A 199 -11.97 32.88 11.38
N ARG A 200 -11.70 31.57 11.40
CA ARG A 200 -11.01 30.92 12.51
C ARG A 200 -9.53 31.26 12.43
N GLY A 201 -9.03 32.01 13.43
CA GLY A 201 -7.64 32.44 13.53
C GLY A 201 -7.39 33.94 13.40
N ALA A 202 -8.38 34.73 12.95
CA ALA A 202 -8.23 36.17 12.82
C ALA A 202 -7.82 36.83 14.15
N GLY A 203 -6.75 37.62 14.13
CA GLY A 203 -6.20 38.27 15.32
C GLY A 203 -5.43 37.37 16.31
N LYS A 204 -5.20 36.09 15.98
CA LYS A 204 -4.23 35.25 16.72
C LYS A 204 -2.78 35.62 16.36
N PRO A 205 -1.79 35.26 17.20
CA PRO A 205 -0.38 35.39 16.85
C PRO A 205 -0.07 34.83 15.45
N GLY A 206 0.66 35.60 14.65
CA GLY A 206 1.00 35.26 13.27
C GLY A 206 -0.07 35.54 12.21
N MET A 207 -1.28 36.00 12.56
CA MET A 207 -2.38 36.26 11.62
C MET A 207 -2.94 37.69 11.66
N ASP A 208 -3.45 38.16 10.53
CA ASP A 208 -4.17 39.43 10.41
C ASP A 208 -5.66 39.30 10.81
N ALA A 209 -6.42 40.40 10.72
CA ALA A 209 -7.86 40.42 10.99
C ALA A 209 -8.72 39.71 9.92
N ASN A 210 -8.15 39.36 8.77
CA ASN A 210 -8.81 38.68 7.65
C ASN A 210 -8.56 37.16 7.66
N GLY A 211 -7.74 36.65 8.59
CA GLY A 211 -7.32 35.25 8.65
C GLY A 211 -6.18 34.91 7.70
N ASN A 212 -5.45 35.89 7.15
CA ASN A 212 -4.20 35.65 6.43
C ASN A 212 -3.07 35.45 7.43
N VAL A 213 -2.18 34.48 7.19
CA VAL A 213 -0.94 34.36 7.96
C VAL A 213 0.05 35.40 7.46
N VAL A 214 0.51 36.25 8.37
CA VAL A 214 1.56 37.26 8.13
C VAL A 214 2.92 36.78 8.63
N ASP A 215 2.95 35.93 9.65
CA ASP A 215 4.16 35.35 10.22
C ASP A 215 3.91 33.91 10.70
N SER A 216 4.33 32.95 9.90
CA SER A 216 4.13 31.51 10.15
C SER A 216 4.88 31.01 11.39
N SER A 217 5.94 31.70 11.85
CA SER A 217 6.70 31.30 13.04
C SER A 217 5.92 31.51 14.34
N LYS A 218 4.91 32.39 14.31
CA LYS A 218 4.05 32.71 15.45
C LYS A 218 2.70 31.99 15.41
N VAL A 219 2.43 31.19 14.39
CA VAL A 219 1.16 30.46 14.25
C VAL A 219 1.19 29.20 15.12
N GLU A 220 0.34 29.16 16.14
CA GLU A 220 0.21 28.03 17.08
C GLU A 220 -0.93 27.07 16.68
N SER A 221 -0.86 25.79 17.07
CA SER A 221 -1.90 24.80 16.71
C SER A 221 -3.26 25.14 17.35
N GLY A 222 -4.34 24.80 16.67
CA GLY A 222 -5.71 25.21 17.01
C GLY A 222 -6.05 26.62 16.53
N SER A 223 -5.36 27.13 15.51
CA SER A 223 -5.53 28.51 15.02
C SER A 223 -6.21 28.59 13.65
N GLY A 224 -6.13 27.56 12.82
CA GLY A 224 -6.89 27.42 11.58
C GLY A 224 -8.10 26.47 11.72
N ILE A 225 -8.52 25.93 10.59
CA ILE A 225 -9.66 25.02 10.47
C ILE A 225 -9.17 23.58 10.61
N THR A 226 -9.64 22.87 11.63
CA THR A 226 -9.46 21.42 11.76
C THR A 226 -10.18 20.71 10.62
N VAL A 227 -9.48 19.83 9.92
CA VAL A 227 -10.02 19.02 8.82
C VAL A 227 -9.65 17.56 8.99
N LYS A 228 -10.51 16.68 8.48
CA LYS A 228 -10.21 15.25 8.34
C LYS A 228 -9.65 14.98 6.95
N GLY A 229 -8.44 14.44 6.90
CA GLY A 229 -7.69 14.13 5.71
C GLY A 229 -7.86 12.68 5.23
N ILE A 230 -6.90 12.21 4.43
CA ILE A 230 -6.84 10.82 3.97
C ILE A 230 -6.45 9.88 5.11
N ASN A 231 -6.86 8.61 5.02
CA ASN A 231 -6.54 7.56 6.01
C ASN A 231 -6.91 7.95 7.46
N ASP A 232 -8.03 8.66 7.62
CA ASP A 232 -8.58 9.16 8.88
C ASP A 232 -7.67 10.12 9.68
N TYR A 233 -6.60 10.67 9.08
CA TYR A 233 -5.74 11.65 9.73
C TYR A 233 -6.49 12.94 10.03
N GLU A 234 -6.53 13.34 11.30
CA GLU A 234 -6.95 14.68 11.70
C GLU A 234 -5.79 15.66 11.67
N GLY A 235 -6.07 16.89 11.26
CA GLY A 235 -5.07 17.93 11.10
C GLY A 235 -5.72 19.29 10.87
N GLU A 236 -4.93 20.28 10.47
CA GLU A 236 -5.34 21.68 10.43
C GLU A 236 -4.93 22.36 9.12
N ILE A 237 -5.73 23.30 8.65
CA ILE A 237 -5.40 24.20 7.55
C ILE A 237 -5.58 25.64 8.04
N THR A 238 -4.50 26.43 7.97
CA THR A 238 -4.41 27.77 8.56
C THR A 238 -3.94 28.78 7.50
N GLY A 239 -4.52 29.97 7.50
CA GLY A 239 -4.27 30.97 6.46
C GLY A 239 -5.09 30.73 5.19
N ASN A 240 -5.30 31.80 4.42
CA ASN A 240 -5.93 31.70 3.10
C ASN A 240 -4.92 31.23 2.04
N PRO A 241 -5.24 30.24 1.19
CA PRO A 241 -4.34 29.80 0.13
C PRO A 241 -4.12 30.91 -0.90
N ALA A 242 -2.86 31.25 -1.15
CA ALA A 242 -2.51 32.20 -2.21
C ALA A 242 -2.94 31.66 -3.60
N ALA A 243 -3.30 32.56 -4.51
CA ALA A 243 -3.66 32.18 -5.88
C ALA A 243 -2.52 31.38 -6.53
N ASN A 244 -2.86 30.22 -7.11
CA ASN A 244 -1.92 29.25 -7.68
C ASN A 244 -0.91 28.61 -6.69
N SER A 245 -1.10 28.76 -5.36
CA SER A 245 -0.27 28.06 -4.36
C SER A 245 -0.32 26.55 -4.58
N LYS A 246 0.85 25.89 -4.62
CA LYS A 246 0.92 24.43 -4.83
C LYS A 246 0.27 23.66 -3.66
N PHE A 247 0.20 24.26 -2.48
CA PHE A 247 -0.42 23.67 -1.28
C PHE A 247 -1.91 23.36 -1.47
N THR A 248 -2.60 23.99 -2.42
CA THR A 248 -4.00 23.69 -2.77
C THR A 248 -4.22 22.26 -3.29
N ARG A 249 -3.15 21.57 -3.70
CA ARG A 249 -3.15 20.17 -4.12
C ARG A 249 -2.84 19.18 -2.99
N LEU A 250 -2.56 19.67 -1.78
CA LEU A 250 -2.21 18.85 -0.63
C LEU A 250 -3.43 18.53 0.23
N GLN A 251 -3.37 17.41 0.93
CA GLN A 251 -4.37 16.99 1.89
C GLN A 251 -3.68 16.50 3.17
N ILE A 252 -4.32 16.74 4.31
CA ILE A 252 -3.93 16.13 5.59
C ILE A 252 -3.87 14.61 5.43
N GLY A 253 -2.90 13.97 6.08
CA GLY A 253 -2.61 12.53 5.95
C GLY A 253 -1.72 12.14 4.76
N MET A 254 -1.32 13.08 3.87
CA MET A 254 -0.33 12.78 2.84
C MET A 254 1.06 12.49 3.46
N PRO A 255 1.75 11.40 3.07
CA PRO A 255 3.12 11.14 3.50
C PRO A 255 4.10 12.12 2.85
N VAL A 256 5.24 12.41 3.49
CA VAL A 256 6.24 13.38 3.01
C VAL A 256 6.56 13.23 1.53
N ARG A 257 6.85 12.01 1.07
CA ARG A 257 7.24 11.74 -0.32
C ARG A 257 6.20 12.25 -1.31
N GLN A 258 4.93 11.88 -1.12
CA GLN A 258 3.83 12.35 -1.95
C GLN A 258 3.70 13.89 -1.95
N VAL A 259 3.95 14.54 -0.82
CA VAL A 259 3.98 16.01 -0.75
C VAL A 259 5.14 16.56 -1.61
N THR A 260 6.36 16.09 -1.37
CA THR A 260 7.56 16.52 -2.10
C THR A 260 7.44 16.27 -3.62
N ASP A 261 6.85 15.14 -4.02
CA ASP A 261 6.63 14.80 -5.44
C ASP A 261 5.57 15.73 -6.09
N LEU A 262 4.55 16.17 -5.34
CA LEU A 262 3.49 17.07 -5.83
C LEU A 262 3.91 18.55 -5.91
N ILE A 263 4.77 19.01 -5.00
CA ILE A 263 5.09 20.46 -4.86
C ILE A 263 6.58 20.82 -5.02
N GLY A 264 7.47 19.84 -5.05
CA GLY A 264 8.93 20.00 -5.10
C GLY A 264 9.59 19.90 -3.71
N PRO A 265 10.94 19.98 -3.64
CA PRO A 265 11.66 20.03 -2.37
C PRO A 265 11.36 21.30 -1.57
N PRO A 266 11.48 21.27 -0.23
CA PRO A 266 11.36 22.45 0.62
C PRO A 266 12.53 23.42 0.41
N THR A 267 12.35 24.65 0.89
CA THR A 267 13.44 25.65 0.98
C THR A 267 14.32 25.36 2.19
N ASP A 268 13.72 24.97 3.32
CA ASP A 268 14.41 24.53 4.53
C ASP A 268 13.50 23.59 5.36
N GLN A 269 14.08 22.80 6.28
CA GLN A 269 13.39 21.74 7.02
C GLN A 269 13.95 21.56 8.45
N GLY A 270 13.08 21.61 9.47
CA GLY A 270 13.46 21.60 10.89
C GLY A 270 12.63 20.63 11.73
N ALA A 271 13.21 20.02 12.77
CA ALA A 271 12.54 19.01 13.59
C ALA A 271 12.58 19.40 15.08
N TYR A 272 11.49 19.11 15.80
CA TYR A 272 11.35 19.43 17.22
C TYR A 272 10.57 18.35 17.98
N MET A 273 10.87 18.20 19.28
CA MET A 273 10.10 17.37 20.19
C MET A 273 8.76 18.04 20.52
N THR A 274 7.69 17.27 20.60
CA THR A 274 6.42 17.74 21.18
C THR A 274 6.39 17.45 22.68
N GLY A 275 5.45 18.03 23.42
CA GLY A 275 5.20 17.63 24.81
C GLY A 275 4.89 16.13 24.97
N LYS A 276 4.35 15.48 23.93
CA LYS A 276 4.06 14.04 23.92
C LYS A 276 5.32 13.17 23.87
N ALA A 277 6.50 13.74 23.54
CA ALA A 277 7.79 13.05 23.67
C ALA A 277 8.05 12.57 25.10
N TRP A 278 7.55 13.30 26.09
CA TRP A 278 7.88 13.15 27.52
C TRP A 278 6.81 12.39 28.30
N ILE A 279 5.66 12.05 27.69
CA ILE A 279 4.60 11.26 28.32
C ILE A 279 5.07 9.80 28.44
N PRO A 280 5.18 9.23 29.67
CA PRO A 280 5.54 7.83 29.84
C PRO A 280 4.56 6.92 29.11
N PHE A 281 5.07 5.86 28.48
CA PHE A 281 4.29 4.89 27.71
C PHE A 281 3.48 5.45 26.52
N TYR A 282 3.69 6.70 26.10
CA TYR A 282 3.12 7.19 24.84
C TYR A 282 3.91 6.67 23.64
N PHE A 283 3.30 5.81 22.82
CA PHE A 283 3.91 5.20 21.63
C PHE A 283 3.37 5.74 20.30
N GLY A 284 2.48 6.75 20.33
CA GLY A 284 1.95 7.38 19.11
C GLY A 284 2.99 8.21 18.34
N GLY A 285 2.73 8.43 17.04
CA GLY A 285 3.69 9.11 16.15
C GLY A 285 3.98 10.59 16.50
N ASP A 286 3.06 11.28 17.17
CA ASP A 286 3.14 12.72 17.47
C ASP A 286 4.10 13.07 18.64
N ARG A 287 5.16 12.28 18.85
CA ARG A 287 6.24 12.58 19.81
C ARG A 287 7.22 13.63 19.28
N HIS A 288 7.38 13.67 17.98
CA HIS A 288 8.18 14.67 17.28
C HIS A 288 7.38 15.16 16.09
N ARG A 289 7.62 16.42 15.74
CA ARG A 289 7.13 17.02 14.51
C ARG A 289 8.32 17.54 13.73
N PHE A 290 8.15 17.63 12.42
CA PHE A 290 9.06 18.39 11.59
C PHE A 290 8.29 19.27 10.64
N GLU A 291 8.88 20.42 10.38
CA GLU A 291 8.37 21.47 9.53
C GLU A 291 9.18 21.52 8.23
N MET A 292 8.50 21.84 7.14
CA MET A 292 9.07 22.13 5.84
C MET A 292 8.58 23.51 5.39
N THR A 293 9.52 24.44 5.18
CA THR A 293 9.23 25.78 4.69
C THR A 293 9.28 25.81 3.16
N TYR A 294 8.36 26.55 2.55
CA TYR A 294 8.33 26.77 1.11
C TYR A 294 8.19 28.26 0.86
N LYS A 295 9.27 28.88 0.38
CA LYS A 295 9.34 30.33 0.14
C LYS A 295 8.16 30.81 -0.71
N GLY A 296 7.47 31.84 -0.23
CA GLY A 296 6.29 32.42 -0.89
C GLY A 296 5.04 31.53 -0.94
N GLN A 297 4.99 30.43 -0.19
CA GLN A 297 3.82 29.52 -0.15
C GLN A 297 3.36 29.20 1.27
N GLY A 298 4.31 29.03 2.21
CA GLY A 298 4.01 28.79 3.62
C GLY A 298 4.82 27.65 4.23
N ARG A 299 4.26 27.04 5.28
CA ARG A 299 4.89 26.00 6.09
C ARG A 299 4.00 24.77 6.18
N LEU A 300 4.59 23.59 6.09
CA LEU A 300 3.92 22.30 6.24
C LEU A 300 4.49 21.60 7.47
N ILE A 301 3.64 21.08 8.35
CA ILE A 301 4.07 20.36 9.56
C ILE A 301 3.60 18.91 9.49
N PHE A 302 4.55 18.00 9.73
CA PHE A 302 4.38 16.56 9.69
C PHE A 302 4.55 15.97 11.10
N ALA A 303 3.94 14.81 11.33
CA ALA A 303 4.11 14.02 12.55
C ALA A 303 4.37 12.53 12.23
N GLY A 304 5.01 11.84 13.17
CA GLY A 304 5.55 10.50 12.96
C GLY A 304 6.88 10.51 12.20
N GLY A 305 7.44 9.31 12.00
CA GLY A 305 8.78 9.12 11.46
C GLY A 305 9.83 8.85 12.54
N GLY A 306 11.05 9.33 12.33
CA GLY A 306 12.15 9.29 13.30
C GLY A 306 12.69 10.68 13.60
N MET A 307 13.33 10.86 14.76
CA MET A 307 13.95 12.15 15.10
C MET A 307 15.09 12.48 14.12
N GLY A 308 14.92 13.54 13.33
CA GLY A 308 15.85 13.92 12.27
C GLY A 308 15.65 13.20 10.93
N ASP A 309 14.69 12.26 10.82
CA ASP A 309 14.26 11.73 9.54
C ASP A 309 13.15 12.60 8.94
N PHE A 310 13.56 13.53 8.08
CA PHE A 310 12.67 14.42 7.34
C PHE A 310 11.96 13.73 6.16
N SER A 311 12.08 12.41 6.00
CA SER A 311 11.60 11.68 4.82
C SER A 311 10.49 10.65 5.08
N SER A 312 10.13 10.44 6.36
CA SER A 312 8.99 9.65 6.81
C SER A 312 8.12 10.44 7.79
N GLY A 313 6.81 10.15 7.82
CA GLY A 313 5.81 10.95 8.55
C GLY A 313 4.68 11.44 7.65
N TYR A 314 3.63 11.97 8.26
CA TYR A 314 2.37 12.35 7.59
C TYR A 314 2.01 13.80 7.87
N LEU A 315 1.48 14.49 6.85
CA LEU A 315 1.10 15.90 6.89
C LEU A 315 -0.09 16.12 7.84
N ILE A 316 0.15 16.80 8.97
CA ILE A 316 -0.89 17.14 9.96
C ILE A 316 -1.28 18.61 9.94
N TRP A 317 -0.53 19.48 9.26
CA TRP A 317 -0.82 20.90 9.23
C TRP A 317 -0.34 21.56 7.93
N ILE A 318 -1.22 22.37 7.31
CA ILE A 318 -0.90 23.26 6.20
C ILE A 318 -1.05 24.70 6.70
N ILE A 319 0.03 25.49 6.69
CA ILE A 319 0.01 26.92 6.98
C ILE A 319 0.27 27.66 5.66
N HIS A 320 -0.74 28.33 5.11
CA HIS A 320 -0.64 29.12 3.89
C HIS A 320 -0.12 30.53 4.21
N ASN A 321 1.06 30.88 3.70
CA ASN A 321 1.64 32.23 3.82
C ASN A 321 2.35 32.64 2.53
N ALA A 322 1.77 33.59 1.80
CA ALA A 322 2.32 34.14 0.56
C ALA A 322 3.66 34.89 0.76
N SER A 323 3.97 35.27 2.00
CA SER A 323 5.16 36.01 2.42
C SER A 323 6.17 35.14 3.18
N GLU A 324 6.03 33.80 3.20
CA GLU A 324 6.97 32.91 3.88
C GLU A 324 8.41 33.16 3.38
N PRO A 325 9.38 33.46 4.27
CA PRO A 325 10.75 33.78 3.87
C PRO A 325 11.49 32.57 3.26
N GLY A 326 11.04 31.36 3.58
CA GLY A 326 11.65 30.09 3.19
C GLY A 326 12.66 29.54 4.20
N TYR A 327 12.81 30.18 5.36
CA TYR A 327 13.76 29.81 6.42
C TYR A 327 13.07 29.85 7.80
N ARG A 328 13.73 29.29 8.81
CA ARG A 328 13.26 29.14 10.19
C ARG A 328 14.32 29.59 11.19
#